data_AF-A0A5J6LDJ8-F1
#
_entry.id   AF-A0A5J6LDJ8-F1
#
_cell.length_a   1.000
_cell.length_b   1.000
_cell.length_c   1.000
_cell.angle_alpha   90.00
_cell.angle_beta   90.00
_cell.angle_gamma   90.00
#
_symmetry.space_group_name_H-M   'P 1'
#
loop_
_entity.id
_entity.type
_entity.pdbx_description
1 polymer ?
#
loop_
_entity_poly.entity_id
_entity_poly.type
_entity_poly.pdbx_seq_one_letter_code
_entity_poly.pdbx_strand_id
1 'polypeptide(L)'
;MAEFIVKEAIARTIKELEESGDLVVVNPIENAVVNKLFDAVQAVSPNLLSAAELSGIISALNAHKLGFGLDDNDFQTIIGLTKAELTEATRKLRAVKC
;
A
#
# COMPACT_ATOMS: atom_id res chain seq x y z
N MET A 1 -9.59 2.87 3.71
CA MET A 1 -9.33 1.43 3.51
C MET A 1 -7.85 1.11 3.76
N ALA A 2 -6.91 1.75 3.04
CA ALA A 2 -5.48 1.52 3.26
C ALA A 2 -4.97 1.94 4.66
N GLU A 3 -5.44 3.08 5.19
CA GLU A 3 -5.12 3.51 6.57
C GLU A 3 -5.50 2.47 7.63
N PHE A 4 -6.74 1.95 7.54
CA PHE A 4 -7.27 0.98 8.49
C PHE A 4 -6.46 -0.31 8.49
N ILE A 5 -6.10 -0.83 7.31
CA ILE A 5 -5.31 -2.06 7.17
C ILE A 5 -3.93 -1.92 7.83
N VAL A 6 -3.25 -0.78 7.63
CA VAL A 6 -1.93 -0.56 8.24
C VAL A 6 -2.04 -0.40 9.76
N LYS A 7 -3.04 0.35 10.25
CA LYS A 7 -3.29 0.48 11.69
C LYS A 7 -3.62 -0.87 12.34
N GLU A 8 -4.41 -1.70 11.68
CA GLU A 8 -4.75 -3.05 12.17
C GLU A 8 -3.52 -3.96 12.20
N ALA A 9 -2.67 -3.92 11.15
CA ALA A 9 -1.42 -4.68 11.13
C ALA A 9 -0.47 -4.26 12.26
N ILE A 10 -0.32 -2.94 12.48
CA ILE A 10 0.48 -2.40 13.59
C ILE A 10 -0.09 -2.85 14.94
N ALA A 11 -1.41 -2.73 15.14
CA ALA A 11 -2.08 -3.12 16.38
C ALA A 11 -1.91 -4.62 16.68
N ARG A 12 -2.06 -5.48 15.67
CA ARG A 12 -1.84 -6.92 15.80
C ARG A 12 -0.40 -7.23 16.21
N THR A 13 0.59 -6.63 15.55
CA THR A 13 2.00 -6.87 15.88
C THR A 13 2.37 -6.36 17.27
N ILE A 14 1.86 -5.20 17.71
CA ILE A 14 2.05 -4.74 19.10
C ILE A 14 1.54 -5.79 20.08
N LYS A 15 0.34 -6.32 19.85
CA LYS A 15 -0.27 -7.32 20.72
C LYS A 15 0.56 -8.62 20.76
N GLU A 16 1.04 -9.10 19.61
CA GLU A 16 1.93 -10.27 19.54
C GLU A 16 3.22 -10.06 20.36
N LEU A 17 3.79 -8.85 20.33
CA LEU A 17 4.99 -8.50 21.08
C LEU A 17 4.72 -8.30 22.59
N GLU A 18 3.53 -7.84 22.96
CA GLU A 18 3.13 -7.79 24.37
C GLU A 18 2.91 -9.20 24.93
N GLU A 19 2.32 -10.10 24.14
CA GLU A 19 2.09 -11.50 24.51
C GLU A 19 3.41 -12.28 24.63
N SER A 20 4.42 -11.99 23.80
CA SER A 20 5.76 -12.58 23.91
C SER A 20 6.61 -11.97 25.03
N GLY A 21 6.19 -10.83 25.58
CA GLY A 21 6.94 -10.07 26.59
C GLY A 21 8.10 -9.24 26.01
N ASP A 22 8.22 -9.15 24.69
CA ASP A 22 9.23 -8.33 24.01
C ASP A 22 8.90 -6.83 24.07
N LEU A 23 7.62 -6.49 24.32
CA LEU A 23 7.13 -5.13 24.43
C LEU A 23 6.21 -4.98 25.66
N VAL A 24 6.27 -3.83 26.34
CA VAL A 24 5.31 -3.47 27.39
C VAL A 24 4.77 -2.08 27.09
N VAL A 25 3.47 -1.96 26.80
CA VAL A 25 2.82 -0.67 26.59
C VAL A 25 2.20 -0.17 27.89
N VAL A 26 2.80 0.88 28.47
CA VAL A 26 2.34 1.48 29.74
C VAL A 26 1.36 2.64 29.55
N ASN A 27 1.09 3.03 28.31
CA ASN A 27 0.24 4.19 28.02
C ASN A 27 -1.25 3.81 28.19
N PRO A 28 -2.02 4.51 29.04
CA PRO A 28 -3.43 4.19 29.27
C PRO A 28 -4.34 4.57 28.09
N ILE A 29 -3.85 5.37 27.14
CA ILE A 29 -4.63 5.79 25.98
C ILE A 29 -4.60 4.68 24.93
N GLU A 30 -5.76 4.06 24.73
CA GLU A 30 -5.97 3.06 23.69
C GLU A 30 -5.58 3.63 22.30
N ASN A 31 -4.87 2.83 21.50
CA ASN A 31 -4.39 3.19 20.15
C ASN A 31 -3.37 4.34 20.05
N ALA A 32 -2.92 4.96 21.16
CA ALA A 32 -1.93 6.03 21.09
C ALA A 32 -0.61 5.59 20.44
N VAL A 33 -0.15 4.39 20.77
CA VAL A 33 1.07 3.79 20.19
C VAL A 33 0.85 3.45 18.71
N VAL A 34 -0.29 2.84 18.38
CA VAL A 34 -0.66 2.49 17.00
C VAL A 34 -0.67 3.73 16.11
N ASN A 35 -1.31 4.81 16.54
CA ASN A 35 -1.38 6.05 15.79
C ASN A 35 0.01 6.68 15.58
N LYS A 36 0.85 6.70 16.63
CA LYS A 36 2.19 7.29 16.53
C LYS A 36 3.11 6.49 15.60
N LEU A 37 3.02 5.16 15.61
CA LEU A 37 3.75 4.31 14.67
C LEU A 37 3.20 4.46 13.26
N PHE A 38 1.88 4.57 13.09
CA PHE A 38 1.27 4.85 11.81
C PHE A 38 1.79 6.17 11.22
N ASP A 39 1.85 7.24 12.01
CA ASP A 39 2.36 8.55 11.57
C ASP A 39 3.84 8.46 11.15
N ALA A 40 4.67 7.70 11.90
CA ALA A 40 6.06 7.46 11.54
C ALA A 40 6.19 6.70 10.22
N VAL A 41 5.31 5.72 9.96
CA VAL A 41 5.23 5.01 8.68
C VAL A 41 4.80 5.96 7.56
N GLN A 42 3.83 6.86 7.79
CA GLN A 42 3.41 7.86 6.81
C GLN A 42 4.54 8.82 6.44
N ALA A 43 5.39 9.20 7.39
CA ALA A 43 6.48 10.13 7.15
C ALA A 43 7.53 9.61 6.13
N VAL A 44 7.67 8.28 6.02
CA VAL A 44 8.61 7.64 5.06
C VAL A 44 7.89 6.98 3.89
N SER A 45 6.60 6.70 4.02
CA SER A 45 5.76 6.07 3.01
C SER A 45 4.43 6.82 2.90
N PRO A 46 4.42 8.02 2.27
CA PRO A 46 3.21 8.84 2.07
C PRO A 46 2.19 8.18 1.13
N ASN A 47 2.47 6.96 0.66
CA ASN A 47 1.82 6.28 -0.45
C ASN A 47 0.55 5.50 -0.03
N LEU A 48 -0.17 5.94 0.99
CA LEU A 48 -1.52 5.43 1.22
C LEU A 48 -2.45 6.07 0.20
N LEU A 49 -2.42 5.53 -1.02
CA LEU A 49 -3.43 5.80 -2.02
C LEU A 49 -4.81 5.54 -1.39
N SER A 50 -5.70 6.53 -1.49
CA SER A 50 -7.12 6.29 -1.22
C SER A 50 -7.64 5.18 -2.14
N ALA A 51 -8.78 4.57 -1.79
CA ALA A 51 -9.37 3.54 -2.64
C ALA A 51 -9.66 4.04 -4.06
N ALA A 52 -10.03 5.32 -4.19
CA ALA A 52 -10.26 5.97 -5.48
C ALA A 52 -8.95 6.18 -6.26
N GLU A 53 -7.89 6.67 -5.61
CA GLU A 53 -6.58 6.86 -6.25
C GLU A 53 -5.94 5.53 -6.65
N LEU A 54 -6.02 4.51 -5.79
CA LEU A 54 -5.54 3.16 -6.09
C LEU A 54 -6.29 2.57 -7.30
N SER A 55 -7.62 2.70 -7.32
CA SER A 55 -8.45 2.23 -8.43
C SER A 55 -8.15 2.99 -9.73
N GLY A 56 -7.98 4.30 -9.64
CA GLY A 56 -7.59 5.16 -10.77
C GLY A 56 -6.22 4.78 -11.34
N ILE A 57 -5.23 4.57 -10.47
CA ILE A 57 -3.89 4.12 -10.86
C ILE A 57 -3.96 2.71 -11.47
N ILE A 58 -4.63 1.74 -10.86
CA ILE A 58 -4.81 0.40 -11.44
C ILE A 58 -5.46 0.49 -12.82
N SER A 59 -6.46 1.37 -12.99
CA SER A 59 -7.13 1.57 -14.27
C SER A 59 -6.19 2.20 -15.31
N ALA A 60 -5.41 3.21 -14.94
CA ALA A 60 -4.41 3.83 -15.79
C ALA A 60 -3.32 2.84 -16.21
N LEU A 61 -2.79 2.04 -15.28
CA LEU A 61 -1.79 1.01 -15.57
C LEU A 61 -2.35 -0.08 -16.49
N ASN A 62 -3.65 -0.38 -16.44
CA ASN A 62 -4.30 -1.34 -17.35
C ASN A 62 -4.88 -0.69 -18.62
N ALA A 63 -4.78 0.62 -18.81
CA ALA A 63 -5.38 1.32 -19.96
C ALA A 63 -4.89 0.76 -21.30
N HIS A 64 -3.65 0.28 -21.35
CA HIS A 64 -3.11 -0.37 -22.52
C HIS A 64 -3.84 -1.66 -22.96
N LYS A 65 -4.53 -2.34 -22.03
CA LYS A 65 -5.34 -3.52 -22.34
C LYS A 65 -6.69 -3.15 -22.97
N LEU A 66 -7.05 -1.87 -22.94
CA LEU A 66 -8.31 -1.35 -23.50
C LEU A 66 -8.20 -1.02 -25.00
N GLY A 67 -7.07 -1.33 -25.65
CA GLY A 67 -6.90 -1.19 -27.10
C GLY A 67 -6.48 0.20 -27.58
N PHE A 68 -6.05 1.08 -26.67
CA PHE A 68 -5.32 2.29 -27.07
C PHE A 68 -3.98 1.84 -27.68
N GLY A 69 -3.62 2.38 -28.84
CA GLY A 69 -2.51 1.94 -29.70
C GLY A 69 -1.10 2.19 -29.15
N LEU A 70 -0.86 1.83 -27.89
CA LEU A 70 0.46 1.84 -27.26
C LEU A 70 1.21 0.56 -27.66
N ASP A 71 2.35 0.73 -28.33
CA ASP A 71 3.26 -0.36 -28.67
C ASP A 71 4.32 -0.56 -27.58
N ASP A 72 5.13 -1.61 -27.66
CA ASP A 72 6.11 -1.96 -26.60
C ASP A 72 7.15 -0.86 -26.33
N ASN A 73 7.50 -0.05 -27.34
CA ASN A 73 8.44 1.06 -27.16
C ASN A 73 7.80 2.18 -26.32
N ASP A 74 6.50 2.43 -26.47
CA ASP A 74 5.79 3.43 -25.68
C ASP A 74 5.83 3.10 -24.17
N PHE A 75 5.71 1.83 -23.79
CA PHE A 75 5.79 1.42 -22.39
C PHE A 75 7.17 1.71 -21.80
N GLN A 76 8.22 1.36 -22.52
CA GLN A 76 9.56 1.51 -22.01
C GLN A 76 10.01 2.99 -21.97
N THR A 77 9.55 3.80 -22.92
CA THR A 77 9.96 5.21 -23.05
C THR A 77 9.08 6.20 -22.30
N ILE A 78 7.77 5.95 -22.19
CA ILE A 78 6.81 6.85 -21.52
C ILE A 78 6.53 6.39 -20.09
N ILE A 79 6.31 5.09 -19.89
CA ILE A 79 5.98 4.53 -18.56
C ILE A 79 7.25 4.16 -17.79
N GLY A 80 8.35 3.86 -18.49
CA GLY A 80 9.61 3.44 -17.88
C GLY A 80 9.58 2.00 -17.35
N LEU A 81 8.54 1.23 -17.69
CA LEU A 81 8.37 -0.17 -17.31
C LEU A 81 7.90 -0.95 -18.54
N THR A 82 8.37 -2.18 -18.69
CA THR A 82 7.82 -3.11 -19.68
C THR A 82 6.37 -3.50 -19.33
N LYS A 83 5.60 -4.00 -20.31
CA LYS A 83 4.25 -4.55 -20.07
C LYS A 83 4.20 -5.61 -18.96
N ALA A 84 5.25 -6.43 -18.86
CA ALA A 84 5.37 -7.47 -17.85
C ALA A 84 5.57 -6.87 -16.45
N GLU A 85 6.49 -5.93 -16.31
CA GLU A 85 6.72 -5.21 -15.05
C GLU A 85 5.49 -4.41 -14.62
N LEU A 86 4.78 -3.80 -15.58
CA LEU A 86 3.54 -3.08 -15.33
C LEU A 86 2.42 -4.00 -14.83
N THR A 87 2.33 -5.20 -15.39
CA THR A 87 1.39 -6.25 -14.95
C THR A 87 1.71 -6.70 -13.53
N GLU A 88 2.98 -6.90 -13.22
CA GLU A 88 3.43 -7.29 -11.89
C GLU A 88 3.24 -6.17 -10.86
N ALA A 89 3.53 -4.91 -11.20
CA ALA A 89 3.26 -3.75 -10.37
C ALA A 89 1.76 -3.62 -10.06
N THR A 90 0.91 -3.78 -11.09
CA THR A 90 -0.56 -3.82 -10.94
C THR A 90 -1.00 -4.95 -10.00
N ARG A 91 -0.37 -6.13 -10.08
CA ARG A 91 -0.68 -7.27 -9.22
C ARG A 91 -0.32 -6.99 -7.76
N LYS A 92 0.85 -6.39 -7.51
CA LYS A 92 1.27 -5.97 -6.15
C LYS A 92 0.31 -4.96 -5.54
N LEU A 93 -0.20 -4.02 -6.36
CA LEU A 93 -1.22 -3.06 -5.94
C LEU A 93 -2.58 -3.72 -5.64
N ARG A 94 -2.93 -4.82 -6.33
CA ARG A 94 -4.14 -5.63 -6.06
C ARG A 94 -4.02 -6.59 -4.86
N ALA A 95 -2.80 -6.89 -4.40
CA ALA A 95 -2.60 -7.73 -3.22
C ALA A 95 -3.07 -7.05 -1.92
N VAL A 96 -3.40 -5.76 -1.97
CA VAL A 96 -4.33 -5.11 -1.04
C VAL A 96 -5.75 -5.62 -1.36
N LYS A 97 -6.04 -6.88 -1.03
CA LYS A 97 -7.41 -7.38 -1.09
C LYS A 97 -8.19 -6.76 0.07
N CYS A 98 -9.27 -6.07 -0.28
CA CYS A 98 -10.37 -5.70 0.59
C CYS A 98 -10.88 -6.89 1.41
#